data_AF-A0AAE2RW27-F1
#
_entry.id   AF-A0AAE2RW27-F1
#
_cell.length_a   1.000
_cell.length_b   1.000
_cell.length_c   1.000
_cell.angle_alpha   90.00
_cell.angle_beta   90.00
_cell.angle_gamma   90.00
#
_symmetry.space_group_name_H-M   'P 1'
#
loop_
_entity.id
_entity.type
_entity.pdbx_description
1 polymer ?
#
loop_
_entity_poly.entity_id
_entity_poly.type
_entity_poly.pdbx_seq_one_letter_code
_entity_poly.pdbx_strand_id
1 'polypeptide(L)'
;MNKNKYNVKKYLLTFLAILLFSFSIVSCGLTKFNSNKANNADTNKMFVHYIDVGQGDCILVQVNNKNLLIDSGPKSDRRKLFNYLSGLNLNKLDYVIATHPHEDHIGNMDDIIKTYSIGTFYSPKVESTTKSFEDMVDALKDKNLKVHVLKNNGNSIDLGENTKVNVFSPNKDFYDNLNNYSPVIKIQYGNTSFLFTGDAEKEVEKEILNNNEDISADVLKVGHHGSSTSTSKDFLKKVNPSIAVISVGKDNIYNHPDAITTKLLDESNIKTYRTDKDGTIVICSDGSNISKK
;
A
#
# COMPACT_ATOMS: atom_id res chain seq x y z
N MET A 1 -29.95 -17.12 77.30
CA MET A 1 -28.84 -16.79 78.23
C MET A 1 -27.52 -16.86 77.48
N ASN A 2 -26.76 -15.77 77.55
CA ASN A 2 -25.54 -15.46 76.81
C ASN A 2 -24.38 -16.44 77.09
N LYS A 3 -23.88 -17.11 76.04
CA LYS A 3 -22.50 -17.60 75.95
C LYS A 3 -22.06 -17.52 74.49
N ASN A 4 -21.37 -16.44 74.09
CA ASN A 4 -20.38 -16.43 73.00
C ASN A 4 -19.72 -15.05 72.81
N LYS A 5 -19.39 -14.37 73.91
CA LYS A 5 -18.70 -13.05 73.87
C LYS A 5 -17.17 -13.15 73.99
N TYR A 6 -16.57 -14.33 73.84
CA TYR A 6 -15.16 -14.56 74.18
C TYR A 6 -14.22 -15.05 73.06
N ASN A 7 -14.65 -15.17 71.81
CA ASN A 7 -13.77 -15.67 70.73
C ASN A 7 -13.35 -14.66 69.64
N VAL A 8 -13.86 -13.42 69.65
CA VAL A 8 -13.49 -12.44 68.61
C VAL A 8 -12.15 -11.74 68.90
N LYS A 9 -11.75 -11.63 70.18
CA LYS A 9 -10.49 -10.96 70.57
C LYS A 9 -9.21 -11.76 70.29
N LYS A 10 -9.30 -13.08 70.06
CA LYS A 10 -8.12 -13.94 69.87
C LYS A 10 -7.59 -13.98 68.43
N TYR A 11 -8.45 -13.69 67.46
CA TYR A 11 -8.09 -13.64 66.03
C TYR A 11 -7.67 -12.24 65.54
N LEU A 12 -8.04 -11.18 66.25
CA LEU A 12 -7.64 -9.81 65.87
C LEU A 12 -6.17 -9.49 66.21
N LEU A 13 -5.60 -10.15 67.23
CA LEU A 13 -4.19 -9.97 67.64
C LEU A 13 -3.19 -10.82 66.85
N THR A 14 -3.64 -11.89 66.20
CA THR A 14 -2.79 -12.72 65.32
C THR A 14 -2.69 -12.15 63.90
N PHE A 15 -3.61 -11.27 63.48
CA PHE A 15 -3.57 -10.65 62.16
C PHE A 15 -2.67 -9.38 62.11
N LEU A 16 -2.44 -8.71 63.23
CA LEU A 16 -1.56 -7.52 63.27
C LEU A 16 -0.06 -7.85 63.44
N ALA A 17 0.30 -9.06 63.85
CA ALA A 17 1.70 -9.45 64.02
C ALA A 17 2.39 -9.95 62.73
N ILE A 18 1.61 -10.27 61.68
CA ILE A 18 2.15 -10.67 60.36
C ILE A 18 2.38 -9.43 59.46
N LEU A 19 1.84 -8.28 59.82
CA LEU A 19 1.99 -7.03 59.07
C LEU A 19 3.26 -6.22 59.41
N LEU A 20 4.08 -6.68 60.36
CA LEU A 20 5.26 -5.94 60.85
C LEU A 20 6.60 -6.67 60.70
N PHE A 21 6.66 -7.80 60.00
CA PHE A 21 7.93 -8.50 59.75
C PHE A 21 8.02 -9.05 58.32
N SER A 22 8.28 -8.15 57.36
CA SER A 22 9.09 -8.44 56.16
C SER A 22 9.23 -7.17 55.30
N PHE A 23 9.60 -6.06 55.92
CA PHE A 23 10.34 -5.01 55.22
C PHE A 23 11.82 -5.34 55.38
N SER A 24 12.38 -6.06 54.41
CA SER A 24 13.81 -6.30 54.29
C SER A 24 14.16 -6.42 52.81
N ILE A 25 14.40 -5.26 52.19
CA ILE A 25 15.45 -4.99 51.19
C ILE A 25 15.73 -6.16 50.22
N VAL A 26 15.07 -6.13 49.07
CA VAL A 26 15.68 -6.59 47.81
C VAL A 26 15.79 -5.37 46.91
N SER A 27 16.85 -4.60 47.16
CA SER A 27 17.43 -3.70 46.17
C SER A 27 18.43 -4.53 45.37
N CYS A 28 18.07 -4.98 44.18
CA CYS A 28 19.01 -5.14 43.07
C CYS A 28 18.25 -5.46 41.78
N GLY A 29 18.37 -4.60 40.78
CA GLY A 29 18.07 -4.95 39.39
C GLY A 29 16.65 -4.68 38.91
N LEU A 30 16.10 -3.48 39.16
CA LEU A 30 15.12 -2.92 38.23
C LEU A 30 15.89 -2.61 36.94
N THR A 31 16.06 -3.61 36.07
CA THR A 31 16.37 -3.33 34.67
C THR A 31 15.21 -2.49 34.18
N LYS A 32 15.45 -1.18 34.02
CA LYS A 32 14.70 -0.38 33.06
C LYS A 32 14.69 -1.21 31.78
N PHE A 33 13.58 -1.89 31.53
CA PHE A 33 13.24 -2.27 30.18
C PHE A 33 13.08 -0.94 29.47
N ASN A 34 14.19 -0.45 28.91
CA ASN A 34 14.17 0.47 27.80
C ASN A 34 13.36 -0.26 26.72
N SER A 35 12.06 -0.03 26.71
CA SER A 35 11.24 -0.19 25.51
C SER A 35 11.64 0.90 24.50
N ASN A 36 12.93 1.02 24.21
CA ASN A 36 13.48 1.74 23.07
C ASN A 36 13.72 0.71 21.97
N LYS A 37 12.63 0.07 21.56
CA LYS A 37 12.41 -0.43 20.21
C LYS A 37 10.92 -0.27 19.91
N ALA A 38 10.43 0.96 20.06
CA ALA A 38 9.48 1.42 19.06
C ALA A 38 10.23 1.33 17.73
N ASN A 39 9.69 0.55 16.80
CA ASN A 39 10.21 0.42 15.45
C ASN A 39 10.39 1.82 14.87
N ASN A 40 11.62 2.35 14.90
CA ASN A 40 12.02 3.34 13.92
C ASN A 40 11.99 2.60 12.58
N ALA A 41 10.80 2.54 11.97
CA ALA A 41 10.73 2.62 10.52
C ALA A 41 11.69 3.76 10.18
N ASP A 42 12.75 3.45 9.45
CA ASP A 42 13.82 4.40 9.15
C ASP A 42 13.16 5.64 8.54
N THR A 43 12.98 6.70 9.35
CA THR A 43 12.07 7.81 9.02
C THR A 43 12.55 8.60 7.81
N ASN A 44 13.76 8.28 7.34
CA ASN A 44 14.43 8.86 6.20
C ASN A 44 14.42 7.91 4.99
N LYS A 45 13.48 6.96 4.95
CA LYS A 45 13.31 6.04 3.81
C LYS A 45 11.86 5.93 3.38
N MET A 46 11.69 5.74 2.08
CA MET A 46 10.46 5.30 1.47
C MET A 46 10.60 3.85 1.02
N PHE A 47 9.66 3.00 1.42
CA PHE A 47 9.55 1.62 0.96
C PHE A 47 8.34 1.50 0.05
N VAL A 48 8.53 0.91 -1.13
CA VAL A 48 7.47 0.61 -2.09
C VAL A 48 7.44 -0.89 -2.28
N HIS A 49 6.41 -1.53 -1.75
CA HIS A 49 6.18 -2.96 -1.82
C HIS A 49 5.24 -3.25 -2.99
N TYR A 50 5.72 -3.90 -4.03
CA TYR A 50 4.92 -4.49 -5.09
C TYR A 50 4.59 -5.92 -4.66
N ILE A 51 3.43 -6.09 -4.02
CA ILE A 51 3.06 -7.33 -3.34
C ILE A 51 2.67 -8.36 -4.39
N ASP A 52 3.29 -9.54 -4.33
CA ASP A 52 2.92 -10.65 -5.20
C ASP A 52 1.55 -11.22 -4.78
N VAL A 53 0.52 -10.79 -5.51
CA VAL A 53 -0.88 -11.20 -5.37
C VAL A 53 -1.36 -12.01 -6.58
N GLY A 54 -0.46 -12.67 -7.29
CA GLY A 54 -0.80 -13.34 -8.54
C GLY A 54 -0.99 -12.34 -9.68
N GLN A 55 -2.00 -12.58 -10.53
CA GLN A 55 -2.33 -11.64 -11.61
C GLN A 55 -3.11 -10.46 -11.03
N GLY A 56 -2.47 -9.30 -10.93
CA GLY A 56 -3.09 -8.09 -10.40
C GLY A 56 -2.12 -7.18 -9.66
N ASP A 57 -2.66 -6.08 -9.14
CA ASP A 57 -1.90 -5.07 -8.42
C ASP A 57 -2.28 -5.00 -6.95
N CYS A 58 -1.27 -4.98 -6.09
CA CYS A 58 -1.37 -4.45 -4.74
C CYS A 58 -0.02 -3.84 -4.36
N ILE A 59 -0.02 -2.52 -4.12
CA ILE A 59 1.20 -1.76 -3.87
C ILE A 59 1.06 -1.01 -2.56
N LEU A 60 1.99 -1.23 -1.64
CA LEU A 60 2.06 -0.47 -0.39
C LEU A 60 3.24 0.49 -0.43
N VAL A 61 2.99 1.77 -0.23
CA VAL A 61 4.00 2.82 -0.05
C VAL A 61 4.04 3.19 1.43
N GLN A 62 5.22 3.03 2.05
CA GLN A 62 5.47 3.41 3.44
C GLN A 62 6.55 4.49 3.50
N VAL A 63 6.21 5.66 4.01
CA VAL A 63 7.14 6.80 4.15
C VAL A 63 6.64 7.74 5.23
N ASN A 64 7.52 8.35 6.02
CA ASN A 64 7.16 9.30 7.08
C ASN A 64 6.06 8.80 8.04
N ASN A 65 6.09 7.51 8.39
CA ASN A 65 5.07 6.81 9.17
C ASN A 65 3.65 6.82 8.58
N LYS A 66 3.52 7.16 7.30
CA LYS A 66 2.27 7.09 6.54
C LYS A 66 2.26 5.86 5.66
N ASN A 67 1.07 5.25 5.52
CA ASN A 67 0.84 4.10 4.65
C ASN A 67 -0.17 4.45 3.56
N LEU A 68 0.26 4.36 2.31
CA LEU A 68 -0.60 4.46 1.13
C LEU A 68 -0.71 3.08 0.49
N LEU A 69 -1.92 2.54 0.39
CA LEU A 69 -2.20 1.34 -0.38
C LEU A 69 -2.79 1.73 -1.75
N ILE A 70 -2.26 1.18 -2.82
CA ILE A 70 -2.79 1.28 -4.18
C ILE A 70 -3.20 -0.14 -4.59
N ASP A 71 -4.49 -0.33 -4.83
CA ASP A 71 -5.12 -1.60 -5.16
C ASP A 71 -4.93 -2.73 -4.11
N SER A 72 -5.53 -3.88 -4.38
CA SER A 72 -5.76 -4.96 -3.42
C SER A 72 -5.69 -6.36 -4.04
N GLY A 73 -5.35 -6.48 -5.32
CA GLY A 73 -5.24 -7.75 -6.01
C GLY A 73 -6.56 -8.52 -6.16
N PRO A 74 -6.51 -9.68 -6.82
CA PRO A 74 -7.68 -10.55 -7.02
C PRO A 74 -8.09 -11.27 -5.73
N LYS A 75 -9.39 -11.58 -5.62
CA LYS A 75 -9.98 -12.30 -4.49
C LYS A 75 -9.34 -13.69 -4.29
N SER A 76 -8.84 -14.31 -5.35
CA SER A 76 -8.13 -15.60 -5.30
C SER A 76 -6.91 -15.55 -4.37
N ASP A 77 -6.25 -14.40 -4.28
CA ASP A 77 -4.98 -14.22 -3.57
C ASP A 77 -5.13 -13.53 -2.21
N ARG A 78 -6.37 -13.39 -1.72
CA ARG A 78 -6.71 -12.83 -0.40
C ARG A 78 -5.78 -13.30 0.71
N ARG A 79 -5.62 -14.62 0.86
CA ARG A 79 -4.81 -15.20 1.95
C ARG A 79 -3.34 -14.76 1.83
N LYS A 80 -2.79 -14.72 0.62
CA LYS A 80 -1.40 -14.34 0.37
C LYS A 80 -1.19 -12.86 0.70
N LEU A 81 -2.11 -12.00 0.26
CA LEU A 81 -2.11 -10.57 0.58
C LEU A 81 -2.12 -10.32 2.10
N PHE A 82 -3.11 -10.87 2.82
CA PHE A 82 -3.26 -10.60 4.25
C PHE A 82 -2.16 -11.24 5.10
N ASN A 83 -1.59 -12.38 4.69
CA ASN A 83 -0.40 -12.94 5.33
C ASN A 83 0.81 -11.98 5.20
N TYR A 84 0.97 -11.34 4.05
CA TYR A 84 2.03 -10.37 3.85
C TYR A 84 1.79 -9.09 4.67
N LEU A 85 0.59 -8.50 4.59
CA LEU A 85 0.27 -7.25 5.29
C LEU A 85 0.27 -7.41 6.82
N SER A 86 -0.17 -8.56 7.35
CA SER A 86 -0.11 -8.83 8.80
C SER A 86 1.32 -8.88 9.33
N GLY A 87 2.29 -9.34 8.52
CA GLY A 87 3.72 -9.32 8.86
C GLY A 87 4.30 -7.91 9.02
N LEU A 88 3.65 -6.89 8.45
CA LEU A 88 4.05 -5.49 8.53
C LEU A 88 3.48 -4.74 9.75
N ASN A 89 2.62 -5.38 10.55
CA ASN A 89 1.97 -4.80 11.74
C ASN A 89 1.28 -3.45 11.46
N LEU A 90 0.61 -3.34 10.31
CA LEU A 90 -0.14 -2.14 9.93
C LEU A 90 -1.47 -2.08 10.71
N ASN A 91 -1.72 -0.96 11.37
CA ASN A 91 -3.02 -0.71 12.02
C ASN A 91 -3.88 0.31 11.24
N LYS A 92 -3.25 1.11 10.39
CA LYS A 92 -3.87 2.21 9.65
C LYS A 92 -3.28 2.32 8.25
N LEU A 93 -4.17 2.51 7.28
CA LEU A 93 -3.85 2.99 5.94
C LEU A 93 -4.28 4.46 5.88
N ASP A 94 -3.33 5.38 5.86
CA ASP A 94 -3.62 6.81 5.78
C ASP A 94 -4.36 7.13 4.47
N TYR A 95 -3.96 6.45 3.40
CA TYR A 95 -4.55 6.58 2.08
C TYR A 95 -4.79 5.20 1.46
N VAL A 96 -5.91 5.06 0.77
CA VAL A 96 -6.22 3.91 -0.08
C VAL A 96 -6.66 4.42 -1.43
N ILE A 97 -6.13 3.86 -2.51
CA ILE A 97 -6.49 4.17 -3.89
C ILE A 97 -6.98 2.89 -4.55
N ALA A 98 -8.22 2.90 -5.03
CA ALA A 98 -8.70 1.93 -6.03
C ALA A 98 -8.47 2.54 -7.41
N THR A 99 -7.62 1.94 -8.24
CA THR A 99 -7.22 2.52 -9.53
C THR A 99 -8.35 2.46 -10.55
N HIS A 100 -9.01 1.32 -10.67
CA HIS A 100 -10.14 1.08 -11.56
C HIS A 100 -10.90 -0.19 -11.11
N PRO A 101 -12.11 -0.48 -11.64
CA PRO A 101 -13.02 -1.44 -11.02
C PRO A 101 -12.77 -2.92 -11.39
N HIS A 102 -11.66 -3.26 -12.02
CA HIS A 102 -11.34 -4.65 -12.35
C HIS A 102 -10.95 -5.47 -11.12
N GLU A 103 -11.27 -6.76 -11.17
CA GLU A 103 -11.19 -7.65 -10.02
C GLU A 103 -9.75 -7.91 -9.56
N ASP A 104 -8.80 -7.94 -10.48
CA ASP A 104 -7.37 -8.06 -10.19
C ASP A 104 -6.76 -6.80 -9.54
N HIS A 105 -7.55 -5.74 -9.37
CA HIS A 105 -7.18 -4.51 -8.66
C HIS A 105 -8.00 -4.33 -7.37
N ILE A 106 -9.32 -4.45 -7.43
CA ILE A 106 -10.20 -4.17 -6.28
C ILE A 106 -10.78 -5.43 -5.62
N GLY A 107 -10.34 -6.63 -6.02
CA GLY A 107 -10.89 -7.91 -5.57
C GLY A 107 -10.93 -8.07 -4.05
N ASN A 108 -9.90 -7.61 -3.34
CA ASN A 108 -9.87 -7.65 -1.87
C ASN A 108 -10.16 -6.30 -1.20
N MET A 109 -10.64 -5.30 -1.94
CA MET A 109 -10.77 -3.95 -1.41
C MET A 109 -11.78 -3.88 -0.26
N ASP A 110 -12.85 -4.68 -0.32
CA ASP A 110 -13.83 -4.80 0.76
C ASP A 110 -13.19 -5.33 2.06
N ASP A 111 -12.34 -6.36 1.96
CA ASP A 111 -11.60 -6.93 3.08
C ASP A 111 -10.58 -5.93 3.64
N ILE A 112 -9.89 -5.17 2.78
CA ILE A 112 -8.97 -4.09 3.18
C ILE A 112 -9.74 -3.04 3.99
N ILE A 113 -10.86 -2.57 3.45
CA ILE A 113 -11.72 -1.58 4.10
C ILE A 113 -12.20 -2.10 5.44
N LYS A 114 -12.68 -3.34 5.54
CA LYS A 114 -13.16 -3.93 6.80
C LYS A 114 -12.05 -4.08 7.83
N THR A 115 -10.85 -4.51 7.42
CA THR A 115 -9.75 -4.87 8.30
C THR A 115 -9.01 -3.66 8.88
N TYR A 116 -8.71 -2.64 8.07
CA TYR A 116 -7.86 -1.53 8.49
C TYR A 116 -8.65 -0.27 8.82
N SER A 117 -8.06 0.60 9.66
CA SER A 117 -8.52 1.99 9.75
C SER A 117 -8.06 2.73 8.50
N ILE A 118 -8.99 3.34 7.75
CA ILE A 118 -8.71 4.10 6.53
C ILE A 118 -8.87 5.59 6.83
N GLY A 119 -7.84 6.38 6.50
CA GLY A 119 -7.88 7.84 6.59
C GLY A 119 -8.67 8.46 5.44
N THR A 120 -8.18 8.32 4.22
CA THR A 120 -8.85 8.84 3.01
C THR A 120 -8.86 7.79 1.91
N PHE A 121 -10.02 7.60 1.29
CA PHE A 121 -10.21 6.66 0.19
C PHE A 121 -10.37 7.44 -1.12
N TYR A 122 -9.59 7.06 -2.14
CA TYR A 122 -9.63 7.64 -3.47
C TYR A 122 -10.02 6.59 -4.52
N SER A 123 -10.75 7.06 -5.54
CA SER A 123 -11.09 6.29 -6.74
C SER A 123 -11.37 7.27 -7.88
N PRO A 124 -11.15 6.90 -9.16
CA PRO A 124 -11.74 7.65 -10.26
C PRO A 124 -13.27 7.62 -10.19
N LYS A 125 -13.91 8.54 -10.92
CA LYS A 125 -15.38 8.61 -11.02
C LYS A 125 -15.86 7.62 -12.08
N VAL A 126 -15.96 6.35 -11.71
CA VAL A 126 -16.44 5.26 -12.55
C VAL A 126 -17.23 4.27 -11.72
N GLU A 127 -18.24 3.66 -12.33
CA GLU A 127 -19.07 2.62 -11.73
C GLU A 127 -18.91 1.31 -12.48
N SER A 128 -19.17 0.21 -11.79
CA SER A 128 -19.19 -1.13 -12.36
C SER A 128 -20.26 -1.97 -11.66
N THR A 129 -20.71 -3.03 -12.33
CA THR A 129 -21.65 -4.01 -11.78
C THR A 129 -20.96 -5.31 -11.39
N THR A 130 -19.62 -5.33 -11.33
CA THR A 130 -18.86 -6.48 -10.86
C THR A 130 -19.07 -6.68 -9.36
N LYS A 131 -19.04 -7.96 -8.94
CA LYS A 131 -19.19 -8.30 -7.52
C LYS A 131 -18.17 -7.59 -6.63
N SER A 132 -16.92 -7.51 -7.07
CA SER A 132 -15.84 -6.82 -6.33
C SER A 132 -16.11 -5.33 -6.16
N PHE A 133 -16.70 -4.66 -7.16
CA PHE A 133 -17.07 -3.25 -7.05
C PHE A 133 -18.23 -3.05 -6.08
N GLU A 134 -19.27 -3.89 -6.17
CA GLU A 134 -20.40 -3.86 -5.22
C GLU A 134 -19.93 -4.09 -3.78
N ASP A 135 -19.09 -5.11 -3.54
CA ASP A 135 -18.56 -5.44 -2.21
C ASP A 135 -17.71 -4.30 -1.64
N MET A 136 -16.91 -3.64 -2.48
CA MET A 136 -16.13 -2.45 -2.10
C MET A 136 -17.05 -1.29 -1.71
N VAL A 137 -18.07 -0.99 -2.53
CA VAL A 137 -19.02 0.10 -2.27
C VAL A 137 -19.80 -0.15 -0.97
N ASP A 138 -20.24 -1.38 -0.72
CA ASP A 138 -20.93 -1.72 0.52
C ASP A 138 -20.01 -1.61 1.74
N ALA A 139 -18.75 -2.05 1.64
CA ALA A 139 -17.77 -1.86 2.72
C ALA A 139 -17.49 -0.37 3.02
N LEU A 140 -17.45 0.48 1.99
CA LEU A 140 -17.31 1.94 2.15
C LEU A 140 -18.52 2.54 2.88
N LYS A 141 -19.75 2.14 2.51
CA LYS A 141 -20.99 2.58 3.17
C LYS A 141 -21.01 2.13 4.63
N ASP A 142 -20.68 0.88 4.90
CA ASP A 142 -20.68 0.30 6.25
C ASP A 142 -19.69 1.03 7.18
N LYS A 143 -18.55 1.49 6.64
CA LYS A 143 -17.57 2.30 7.38
C LYS A 143 -17.83 3.81 7.32
N ASN A 144 -18.89 4.25 6.65
CA ASN A 144 -19.20 5.67 6.42
C ASN A 144 -17.99 6.44 5.83
N LEU A 145 -17.25 5.79 4.93
CA LEU A 145 -16.09 6.36 4.25
C LEU A 145 -16.53 7.11 2.99
N LYS A 146 -16.04 8.33 2.83
CA LYS A 146 -16.25 9.12 1.62
C LYS A 146 -15.24 8.72 0.57
N VAL A 147 -15.72 8.61 -0.68
CA VAL A 147 -14.86 8.45 -1.85
C VAL A 147 -14.45 9.84 -2.34
N HIS A 148 -13.14 10.09 -2.37
CA HIS A 148 -12.57 11.28 -2.98
C HIS A 148 -12.20 10.97 -4.43
N VAL A 149 -12.74 11.74 -5.37
CA VAL A 149 -12.46 11.52 -6.79
C VAL A 149 -11.00 11.85 -7.09
N LEU A 150 -10.28 10.88 -7.68
CA LEU A 150 -8.92 11.06 -8.19
C LEU A 150 -8.99 11.36 -9.69
N LYS A 151 -8.32 12.43 -10.11
CA LYS A 151 -8.22 12.89 -11.50
C LYS A 151 -6.97 13.76 -11.69
N ASN A 152 -6.60 14.07 -12.93
CA ASN A 152 -5.48 14.97 -13.19
C ASN A 152 -5.65 16.31 -12.43
N ASN A 153 -4.57 16.76 -11.80
CA ASN A 153 -4.53 17.95 -10.94
C ASN A 153 -5.59 17.92 -9.81
N GLY A 154 -6.02 16.71 -9.43
CA GLY A 154 -6.94 16.45 -8.34
C GLY A 154 -6.29 16.60 -6.96
N ASN A 155 -6.96 16.04 -5.95
CA ASN A 155 -6.61 16.22 -4.54
C ASN A 155 -5.12 15.94 -4.24
N SER A 156 -4.54 16.72 -3.33
CA SER A 156 -3.20 16.47 -2.81
C SER A 156 -3.20 15.30 -1.83
N ILE A 157 -2.31 14.34 -2.06
CA ILE A 157 -1.98 13.28 -1.10
C ILE A 157 -0.73 13.73 -0.35
N ASP A 158 -0.85 13.95 0.95
CA ASP A 158 0.27 14.36 1.80
C ASP A 158 0.93 13.12 2.39
N LEU A 159 2.10 12.73 1.85
CA LEU A 159 2.93 11.65 2.38
C LEU A 159 4.05 12.15 3.31
N GLY A 160 3.97 13.40 3.78
CA GLY A 160 4.91 14.01 4.71
C GLY A 160 6.12 14.68 4.04
N GLU A 161 7.13 14.99 4.85
CA GLU A 161 8.30 15.74 4.42
C GLU A 161 9.05 15.10 3.24
N ASN A 162 9.60 15.94 2.37
CA ASN A 162 10.33 15.55 1.15
C ASN A 162 9.52 14.69 0.18
N THR A 163 8.21 14.60 0.32
CA THR A 163 7.34 13.91 -0.63
C THR A 163 6.56 14.89 -1.50
N LYS A 164 6.32 14.49 -2.75
CA LYS A 164 5.37 15.16 -3.63
C LYS A 164 4.59 14.11 -4.41
N VAL A 165 3.27 14.21 -4.37
CA VAL A 165 2.38 13.32 -5.12
C VAL A 165 1.72 14.11 -6.24
N ASN A 166 1.87 13.64 -7.48
CA ASN A 166 1.23 14.20 -8.66
C ASN A 166 0.35 13.14 -9.32
N VAL A 167 -0.83 13.56 -9.79
CA VAL A 167 -1.77 12.70 -10.51
C VAL A 167 -1.95 13.28 -11.90
N PHE A 168 -1.71 12.48 -12.94
CA PHE A 168 -1.69 12.90 -14.35
C PHE A 168 -2.90 12.41 -15.16
N SER A 169 -3.67 11.47 -14.60
CA SER A 169 -4.90 10.94 -15.20
C SER A 169 -5.87 10.49 -14.09
N PRO A 170 -7.15 10.22 -14.39
CA PRO A 170 -7.84 10.46 -15.67
C PRO A 170 -7.95 11.94 -16.05
N ASN A 171 -7.97 12.24 -17.35
CA ASN A 171 -8.15 13.60 -17.89
C ASN A 171 -9.59 13.85 -18.39
N LYS A 172 -10.31 12.79 -18.74
CA LYS A 172 -11.70 12.85 -19.22
C LYS A 172 -12.67 12.39 -18.14
N ASP A 173 -13.93 12.81 -18.26
CA ASP A 173 -15.02 12.31 -17.42
C ASP A 173 -15.49 10.90 -17.84
N PHE A 174 -15.20 10.50 -19.08
CA PHE A 174 -15.64 9.23 -19.64
C PHE A 174 -14.55 8.57 -20.51
N TYR A 175 -14.41 7.26 -20.37
CA TYR A 175 -13.59 6.38 -21.21
C TYR A 175 -14.39 5.12 -21.56
N ASP A 176 -14.23 4.61 -22.78
CA ASP A 176 -14.88 3.36 -23.20
C ASP A 176 -14.28 2.14 -22.48
N ASN A 177 -12.96 2.16 -22.24
CA ASN A 177 -12.24 1.11 -21.53
C ASN A 177 -12.07 1.48 -20.04
N LEU A 178 -12.52 0.61 -19.15
CA LEU A 178 -12.40 0.78 -17.70
C LEU A 178 -10.93 0.93 -17.24
N ASN A 179 -9.99 0.29 -17.94
CA ASN A 179 -8.55 0.45 -17.69
C ASN A 179 -8.10 1.91 -17.76
N ASN A 180 -8.68 2.71 -18.65
CA ASN A 180 -8.30 4.11 -18.87
C ASN A 180 -8.82 5.08 -17.79
N TYR A 181 -9.63 4.59 -16.85
CA TYR A 181 -9.89 5.30 -15.60
C TYR A 181 -8.76 5.18 -14.58
N SER A 182 -7.73 4.36 -14.85
CA SER A 182 -6.57 4.24 -13.98
C SER A 182 -5.86 5.58 -13.81
N PRO A 183 -5.64 6.03 -12.56
CA PRO A 183 -4.84 7.19 -12.28
C PRO A 183 -3.36 6.87 -12.48
N VAL A 184 -2.67 7.68 -13.29
CA VAL A 184 -1.22 7.67 -13.39
C VAL A 184 -0.68 8.62 -12.32
N ILE A 185 0.04 8.07 -11.35
CA ILE A 185 0.45 8.75 -10.13
C ILE A 185 1.98 8.74 -10.04
N LYS A 186 2.60 9.92 -9.88
CA LYS A 186 4.03 10.04 -9.52
C LYS A 186 4.17 10.38 -8.06
N ILE A 187 4.99 9.61 -7.36
CA ILE A 187 5.44 9.90 -5.99
C ILE A 187 6.93 10.21 -6.07
N GLN A 188 7.29 11.45 -5.75
CA GLN A 188 8.67 11.87 -5.56
C GLN A 188 9.02 11.81 -4.08
N TYR A 189 10.20 11.29 -3.74
CA TYR A 189 10.81 11.36 -2.42
C TYR A 189 12.26 11.84 -2.55
N GLY A 190 12.54 13.05 -2.04
CA GLY A 190 13.81 13.73 -2.29
C GLY A 190 14.07 13.90 -3.78
N ASN A 191 15.19 13.34 -4.26
CA ASN A 191 15.62 13.32 -5.66
C ASN A 191 15.21 12.04 -6.41
N THR A 192 14.48 11.13 -5.77
CA THR A 192 14.03 9.87 -6.38
C THR A 192 12.53 9.91 -6.66
N SER A 193 12.04 9.11 -7.60
CA SER A 193 10.67 9.17 -8.06
C SER A 193 10.14 7.84 -8.61
N PHE A 194 8.85 7.61 -8.40
CA PHE A 194 8.14 6.38 -8.71
C PHE A 194 6.88 6.73 -9.49
N LEU A 195 6.63 6.06 -10.61
CA LEU A 195 5.42 6.22 -11.42
C LEU A 195 4.56 4.95 -11.36
N PHE A 196 3.32 5.12 -10.95
CA PHE A 196 2.30 4.06 -10.88
C PHE A 196 1.26 4.32 -11.95
N THR A 197 1.07 3.36 -12.87
CA THR A 197 0.19 3.58 -14.02
C THR A 197 -1.14 2.82 -13.94
N GLY A 198 -1.30 1.93 -12.95
CA GLY A 198 -2.36 0.93 -12.98
C GLY A 198 -2.39 0.24 -14.34
N ASP A 199 -3.59 0.17 -14.92
CA ASP A 199 -3.81 -0.44 -16.23
C ASP A 199 -4.05 0.57 -17.35
N ALA A 200 -3.70 1.84 -17.12
CA ALA A 200 -3.81 2.89 -18.14
C ALA A 200 -3.17 2.43 -19.46
N GLU A 201 -3.95 2.51 -20.55
CA GLU A 201 -3.49 2.09 -21.87
C GLU A 201 -2.96 3.27 -22.69
N LYS A 202 -2.47 2.97 -23.89
CA LYS A 202 -1.93 3.94 -24.86
C LYS A 202 -2.77 5.20 -25.07
N GLU A 203 -4.10 5.11 -24.91
CA GLU A 203 -4.97 6.29 -24.97
C GLU A 203 -4.60 7.31 -23.89
N VAL A 204 -4.51 6.88 -22.63
CA VAL A 204 -4.15 7.72 -21.48
C VAL A 204 -2.70 8.17 -21.58
N GLU A 205 -1.79 7.29 -22.01
CA GLU A 205 -0.39 7.66 -22.23
C GLU A 205 -0.26 8.82 -23.22
N LYS A 206 -1.00 8.77 -24.32
CA LYS A 206 -1.02 9.82 -25.33
C LYS A 206 -1.58 11.13 -24.78
N GLU A 207 -2.61 11.08 -23.93
CA GLU A 207 -3.15 12.27 -23.26
C GLU A 207 -2.10 12.94 -22.38
N ILE A 208 -1.41 12.15 -21.54
CA ILE A 208 -0.36 12.64 -20.64
C ILE A 208 0.80 13.25 -21.44
N LEU A 209 1.22 12.60 -22.53
CA LEU A 209 2.28 13.12 -23.39
C LEU A 209 1.91 14.47 -24.03
N ASN A 210 0.64 14.67 -24.40
CA ASN A 210 0.17 15.93 -24.98
C ASN A 210 0.12 17.08 -23.97
N ASN A 211 -0.01 16.78 -22.67
CA ASN A 211 -0.06 17.80 -21.61
C ASN A 211 1.32 18.38 -21.26
N ASN A 212 2.41 17.83 -21.81
CA ASN A 212 3.80 18.24 -21.54
C ASN A 212 4.18 18.22 -20.05
N GLU A 213 3.55 17.37 -19.25
CA GLU A 213 3.83 17.21 -17.83
C GLU A 213 5.16 16.46 -17.60
N ASP A 214 5.82 16.72 -16.46
CA ASP A 214 7.02 15.99 -16.05
C ASP A 214 6.68 14.65 -15.39
N ILE A 215 6.56 13.64 -16.24
CA ILE A 215 6.36 12.23 -15.84
C ILE A 215 7.66 11.43 -15.72
N SER A 216 8.83 12.07 -15.76
CA SER A 216 10.09 11.35 -15.56
C SER A 216 10.08 10.65 -14.20
N ALA A 217 10.53 9.40 -14.15
CA ALA A 217 10.57 8.63 -12.91
C ALA A 217 11.72 7.63 -12.90
N ASP A 218 12.32 7.39 -11.74
CA ASP A 218 13.40 6.42 -11.60
C ASP A 218 12.90 4.96 -11.64
N VAL A 219 11.69 4.75 -11.10
CA VAL A 219 11.01 3.46 -11.02
C VAL A 219 9.64 3.55 -11.69
N LEU A 220 9.39 2.68 -12.66
CA LEU A 220 8.11 2.55 -13.32
C LEU A 220 7.41 1.25 -12.89
N LYS A 221 6.20 1.36 -12.35
CA LYS A 221 5.25 0.25 -12.38
C LYS A 221 4.75 0.12 -13.81
N VAL A 222 5.08 -0.97 -14.47
CA VAL A 222 4.70 -1.21 -15.88
C VAL A 222 3.17 -1.34 -15.96
N GLY A 223 2.60 -0.67 -16.95
CA GLY A 223 1.15 -0.60 -17.11
C GLY A 223 0.54 -1.94 -17.50
N HIS A 224 -0.66 -2.20 -16.98
CA HIS A 224 -1.51 -3.32 -17.37
C HIS A 224 -0.78 -4.66 -17.36
N HIS A 225 -0.04 -4.89 -16.28
CA HIS A 225 0.73 -6.13 -16.03
C HIS A 225 1.76 -6.47 -17.11
N GLY A 226 2.14 -5.50 -17.94
CA GLY A 226 3.01 -5.69 -19.10
C GLY A 226 2.29 -6.06 -20.39
N SER A 227 0.98 -5.82 -20.49
CA SER A 227 0.22 -5.89 -21.75
C SER A 227 0.88 -5.06 -22.85
N SER A 228 0.71 -5.47 -24.11
CA SER A 228 1.09 -4.67 -25.28
C SER A 228 0.13 -3.50 -25.56
N THR A 229 -0.98 -3.36 -24.82
CA THR A 229 -1.89 -2.21 -24.91
C THR A 229 -1.40 -1.00 -24.11
N SER A 230 -0.40 -1.17 -23.24
CA SER A 230 0.23 -0.13 -22.43
C SER A 230 1.74 -0.09 -22.68
N THR A 231 2.43 0.80 -21.97
CA THR A 231 3.87 1.06 -22.03
C THR A 231 4.33 1.31 -23.47
N SER A 232 3.74 2.30 -24.14
CA SER A 232 4.21 2.70 -25.48
C SER A 232 5.65 3.20 -25.44
N LYS A 233 6.33 3.08 -26.58
CA LYS A 233 7.72 3.53 -26.73
C LYS A 233 7.91 5.02 -26.39
N ASP A 234 7.00 5.88 -26.81
CA ASP A 234 7.09 7.32 -26.55
C ASP A 234 6.83 7.65 -25.08
N PHE A 235 5.89 6.94 -24.44
CA PHE A 235 5.64 7.05 -23.01
C PHE A 235 6.86 6.59 -22.21
N LEU A 236 7.38 5.39 -22.48
CA LEU A 236 8.55 4.84 -21.81
C LEU A 236 9.77 5.75 -21.97
N LYS A 237 9.98 6.34 -23.16
CA LYS A 237 11.05 7.31 -23.41
C LYS A 237 10.87 8.60 -22.60
N LYS A 238 9.63 9.07 -22.41
CA LYS A 238 9.36 10.27 -21.60
C LYS A 238 9.53 9.99 -20.10
N VAL A 239 9.14 8.80 -19.63
CA VAL A 239 9.35 8.37 -18.23
C VAL A 239 10.84 8.15 -17.94
N ASN A 240 11.57 7.53 -18.88
CA ASN A 240 13.01 7.24 -18.80
C ASN A 240 13.46 6.58 -17.47
N PRO A 241 12.86 5.44 -17.05
CA PRO A 241 13.18 4.83 -15.77
C PRO A 241 14.46 3.99 -15.83
N SER A 242 15.11 3.84 -14.68
CA SER A 242 16.22 2.89 -14.52
C SER A 242 15.72 1.49 -14.10
N ILE A 243 14.57 1.45 -13.42
CA ILE A 243 13.93 0.22 -12.93
C ILE A 243 12.48 0.16 -13.44
N ALA A 244 12.09 -1.02 -13.92
CA ALA A 244 10.70 -1.35 -14.20
C ALA A 244 10.25 -2.51 -13.29
N VAL A 245 9.06 -2.39 -12.71
CA VAL A 245 8.43 -3.47 -11.95
C VAL A 245 7.15 -3.89 -12.65
N ILE A 246 7.04 -5.18 -12.96
CA ILE A 246 5.85 -5.78 -13.55
C ILE A 246 5.17 -6.62 -12.44
N SER A 247 4.03 -6.16 -11.96
CA SER A 247 3.14 -7.03 -11.18
C SER A 247 2.38 -7.90 -12.18
N VAL A 248 2.53 -9.20 -12.05
CA VAL A 248 1.98 -10.20 -12.98
C VAL A 248 1.92 -11.55 -12.29
N GLY A 249 0.92 -12.34 -12.65
CA GLY A 249 0.73 -13.68 -12.12
C GLY A 249 1.55 -14.71 -12.87
N LYS A 250 2.06 -15.70 -12.14
CA LYS A 250 2.66 -16.88 -12.75
C LYS A 250 1.57 -17.67 -13.52
N ASP A 251 1.91 -18.14 -14.72
CA ASP A 251 1.02 -18.96 -15.56
C ASP A 251 -0.34 -18.28 -15.84
N ASN A 252 -0.37 -16.94 -15.91
CA ASN A 252 -1.59 -16.19 -16.21
C ASN A 252 -2.06 -16.47 -17.64
N ILE A 253 -3.38 -16.48 -17.83
CA ILE A 253 -4.02 -16.80 -19.12
C ILE A 253 -3.96 -15.67 -20.15
N TYR A 254 -3.55 -14.47 -19.71
CA TYR A 254 -3.45 -13.28 -20.55
C TYR A 254 -2.16 -13.27 -21.39
N ASN A 255 -1.25 -14.22 -21.16
CA ASN A 255 0.11 -14.25 -21.71
C ASN A 255 0.90 -12.97 -21.38
N HIS A 256 0.65 -12.39 -20.20
CA HIS A 256 1.39 -11.25 -19.69
C HIS A 256 2.67 -11.70 -18.94
N PRO A 257 3.74 -10.89 -18.92
CA PRO A 257 3.91 -9.70 -19.73
C PRO A 257 4.11 -10.08 -21.22
N ASP A 258 3.59 -9.25 -22.11
CA ASP A 258 3.71 -9.45 -23.55
C ASP A 258 5.18 -9.34 -24.00
N ALA A 259 5.59 -10.18 -24.96
CA ALA A 259 6.95 -10.22 -25.48
C ALA A 259 7.39 -8.88 -26.10
N ILE A 260 6.46 -8.12 -26.69
CA ILE A 260 6.73 -6.78 -27.23
C ILE A 260 7.12 -5.84 -26.10
N THR A 261 6.39 -5.87 -24.98
CA THR A 261 6.64 -5.01 -23.83
C THR A 261 7.96 -5.37 -23.16
N THR A 262 8.24 -6.66 -22.92
CA THR A 262 9.52 -7.08 -22.33
C THR A 262 10.70 -6.73 -23.23
N LYS A 263 10.57 -6.94 -24.54
CA LYS A 263 11.62 -6.58 -25.51
C LYS A 263 11.89 -5.08 -25.51
N LEU A 264 10.85 -4.25 -25.45
CA LEU A 264 10.99 -2.80 -25.37
C LEU A 264 11.75 -2.35 -24.11
N LEU A 265 11.45 -2.96 -22.95
CA LEU A 265 12.18 -2.68 -21.70
C LEU A 265 13.66 -3.10 -21.79
N ASP A 266 13.93 -4.28 -22.36
CA ASP A 266 15.28 -4.80 -22.56
C ASP A 266 16.09 -3.92 -23.53
N GLU A 267 15.53 -3.54 -24.68
CA GLU A 267 16.18 -2.66 -25.67
C GLU A 267 16.42 -1.24 -25.12
N SER A 268 15.65 -0.82 -24.11
CA SER A 268 15.82 0.46 -23.42
C SER A 268 16.85 0.38 -22.27
N ASN A 269 17.48 -0.78 -22.05
CA ASN A 269 18.43 -1.05 -20.96
C ASN A 269 17.84 -0.82 -19.56
N ILE A 270 16.56 -1.13 -19.38
CA ILE A 270 15.85 -0.93 -18.11
C ILE A 270 15.93 -2.20 -17.27
N LYS A 271 16.31 -2.07 -16.00
CA LYS A 271 16.35 -3.21 -15.08
C LYS A 271 14.93 -3.62 -14.71
N THR A 272 14.50 -4.80 -15.16
CA THR A 272 13.12 -5.28 -14.94
C THR A 272 13.05 -6.30 -13.79
N TYR A 273 12.09 -6.12 -12.89
CA TYR A 273 11.69 -7.11 -11.87
C TYR A 273 10.25 -7.54 -12.10
N ARG A 274 9.92 -8.79 -11.77
CA ARG A 274 8.57 -9.35 -11.97
C ARG A 274 8.08 -10.13 -10.77
N THR A 275 6.85 -9.89 -10.31
CA THR A 275 6.32 -10.59 -9.12
C THR A 275 6.20 -12.10 -9.32
N ASP A 276 5.93 -12.57 -10.53
CA ASP A 276 5.85 -14.01 -10.84
C ASP A 276 7.20 -14.74 -10.76
N LYS A 277 8.32 -14.01 -10.81
CA LYS A 277 9.68 -14.56 -10.73
C LYS A 277 10.36 -14.25 -9.40
N ASP A 278 10.18 -13.03 -8.92
CA ASP A 278 10.87 -12.48 -7.75
C ASP A 278 10.04 -12.57 -6.45
N GLY A 279 8.77 -12.94 -6.54
CA GLY A 279 7.82 -12.78 -5.44
C GLY A 279 7.55 -11.30 -5.16
N THR A 280 7.21 -10.96 -3.91
CA THR A 280 7.05 -9.55 -3.52
C THR A 280 8.35 -8.78 -3.71
N ILE A 281 8.30 -7.69 -4.46
CA ILE A 281 9.44 -6.82 -4.72
C ILE A 281 9.34 -5.60 -3.82
N VAL A 282 10.39 -5.31 -3.06
CA VAL A 282 10.46 -4.11 -2.22
C VAL A 282 11.56 -3.20 -2.72
N ILE A 283 11.17 -2.02 -3.20
CA ILE A 283 12.10 -0.97 -3.61
C ILE A 283 12.19 0.07 -2.50
N CYS A 284 13.41 0.32 -2.05
CA CYS A 284 13.73 1.27 -0.99
C CYS A 284 14.41 2.50 -1.61
N SER A 285 13.93 3.68 -1.24
CA SER A 285 14.59 4.95 -1.50
C SER A 285 15.00 5.62 -0.19
N ASP A 286 16.21 6.19 -0.15
CA ASP A 286 16.69 7.08 0.93
C ASP A 286 16.56 8.57 0.58
N GLY A 287 15.84 8.88 -0.50
CA GLY A 287 15.69 10.23 -1.04
C GLY A 287 16.79 10.65 -2.02
N SER A 288 17.80 9.83 -2.25
CA SER A 288 18.84 10.06 -3.27
C SER A 288 19.19 8.81 -4.08
N ASN A 289 19.16 7.64 -3.45
CA ASN A 289 19.50 6.36 -4.04
C ASN A 289 18.31 5.40 -3.96
N ILE A 290 18.25 4.49 -4.94
CA ILE A 290 17.26 3.41 -4.99
C ILE A 290 17.96 2.06 -4.87
N SER A 291 17.38 1.15 -4.08
CA SER A 291 17.83 -0.24 -3.94
C SER A 291 16.65 -1.21 -3.86
N LYS A 292 16.82 -2.44 -4.35
CA LYS A 292 15.91 -3.56 -4.06
C LYS A 292 16.32 -4.19 -2.73
N LYS A 293 15.36 -4.47 -1.85
CA LYS A 293 15.58 -5.17 -0.57
C LYS A 293 15.40 -6.67 -0.69
#